data_AF-A0A822CSH5-F1
#
_entry.id   AF-A0A822CSH5-F1
#
_cell.length_a   1.000
_cell.length_b   1.000
_cell.length_c   1.000
_cell.angle_alpha   90.00
_cell.angle_beta   90.00
_cell.angle_gamma   90.00
#
_symmetry.space_group_name_H-M   'P 1'
#
loop_
_entity.id
_entity.type
_entity.pdbx_description
1 polymer ?
#
loop_
_entity_poly.entity_id
_entity_poly.type
_entity_poly.pdbx_seq_one_letter_code
_entity_poly.pdbx_strand_id
1 'polypeptide(L)' 'MYNSNTAQKHCAKGGKTGGLLVCQGCQLTFCSRHAAQHRQELTYQLENIMQEHSILQQNIERSSNEYLYLQKN' A
#
# COMPACT_ATOMS: atom_id res chain seq x y z
N MET A 1 18.30 18.02 -35.28
CA MET A 1 18.54 16.63 -34.81
C MET A 1 17.82 16.46 -33.49
N TYR A 2 16.72 15.70 -33.44
CA TYR A 2 16.00 15.43 -32.20
C TYR A 2 16.81 14.41 -31.38
N ASN A 3 17.46 14.88 -30.32
CA ASN A 3 18.18 14.04 -29.38
C ASN A 3 17.14 13.27 -28.55
N SER A 4 16.78 12.08 -29.04
CA SER A 4 15.87 11.18 -28.33
C SER A 4 16.63 10.56 -27.17
N ASN A 5 16.73 11.29 -26.06
CA ASN A 5 17.13 10.74 -24.77
C ASN A 5 16.01 9.82 -24.28
N THR A 6 15.88 8.64 -24.88
CA THR A 6 15.03 7.58 -24.37
C THR A 6 15.67 7.07 -23.10
N ALA A 7 15.43 7.74 -21.97
CA ALA A 7 15.74 7.23 -20.65
C ALA A 7 15.04 5.88 -20.55
N GLN A 8 15.82 4.80 -20.69
CA GLN A 8 15.32 3.43 -20.66
C GLN A 8 14.63 3.25 -19.32
N LYS A 9 13.29 3.10 -19.34
CA LYS A 9 12.54 2.79 -18.13
C LYS A 9 13.14 1.51 -17.56
N HIS A 10 13.46 1.53 -16.27
CA HIS A 10 14.04 0.41 -15.56
C HIS A 10 13.18 0.06 -14.35
N CYS A 11 13.29 -1.19 -13.91
CA CYS A 11 12.67 -1.65 -12.69
C CYS A 11 13.21 -0.86 -11.49
N ALA A 12 12.32 -0.20 -10.74
CA ALA A 12 12.64 0.63 -9.58
C ALA A 12 13.46 -0.09 -8.49
N LYS A 13 13.32 -1.42 -8.37
CA LYS A 13 14.07 -2.22 -7.38
C LYS A 13 15.33 -2.92 -7.91
N GLY A 14 15.50 -3.06 -9.23
CA GLY A 14 16.48 -4.03 -9.75
C GLY A 14 17.09 -3.71 -11.11
N GLY A 15 16.90 -2.50 -11.64
CA GLY A 15 17.61 -2.01 -12.83
C GLY A 15 17.28 -2.70 -14.16
N LYS A 16 16.53 -3.82 -14.17
CA LYS A 16 16.12 -4.52 -15.39
C LYS A 16 15.31 -3.59 -16.30
N THR A 17 15.58 -3.63 -17.61
CA THR A 17 14.98 -2.75 -18.63
C THR A 17 13.95 -3.44 -19.53
N GLY A 18 13.71 -4.75 -19.35
CA GLY A 18 12.74 -5.54 -20.13
C GLY A 18 11.64 -6.16 -19.26
N GLY A 19 10.46 -6.37 -19.87
CA GLY A 19 9.31 -6.99 -19.19
C GLY A 19 8.81 -6.16 -18.00
N LEU A 20 8.58 -4.87 -18.25
CA LEU A 20 8.23 -3.91 -17.21
C LEU A 20 6.72 -3.71 -17.09
N LEU A 21 6.27 -3.66 -15.84
CA LEU A 21 4.89 -3.41 -15.43
C LEU A 21 4.87 -2.11 -14.64
N VAL A 22 3.87 -1.27 -14.90
CA VAL A 22 3.67 -0.02 -14.17
C VAL A 22 2.58 -0.23 -13.13
N CYS A 23 2.86 0.10 -11.88
CA CYS A 23 1.83 0.21 -10.85
C CYS A 23 1.11 1.54 -11.02
N GLN A 24 -0.19 1.54 -11.29
CA GLN A 24 -0.96 2.78 -11.48
C GLN A 24 -1.14 3.57 -10.17
N GLY A 25 -1.10 2.90 -9.02
CA GLY A 25 -1.24 3.54 -7.70
C GLY A 25 -0.02 4.38 -7.30
N CYS A 26 1.19 3.85 -7.50
CA CYS A 26 2.44 4.55 -7.11
C CYS A 26 3.25 5.09 -8.30
N GLN A 27 2.80 4.84 -9.53
CA GLN A 27 3.46 5.22 -10.79
C GLN A 27 4.88 4.65 -10.99
N LEU A 28 5.30 3.70 -10.14
CA LEU A 28 6.59 3.04 -10.25
C LEU A 28 6.55 1.89 -11.25
N THR A 29 7.69 1.66 -11.89
CA THR A 29 7.87 0.60 -12.88
C THR A 29 8.66 -0.56 -12.27
N PHE A 30 8.22 -1.80 -12.51
CA PHE A 30 8.83 -3.01 -11.93
C PHE A 30 8.99 -4.10 -12.99
N CYS A 31 10.03 -4.93 -12.87
CA CYS A 31 10.08 -6.19 -13.61
C CYS A 31 9.08 -7.19 -13.01
N SER A 32 8.71 -8.25 -13.75
CA SER A 32 7.68 -9.21 -13.33
C SER A 32 7.84 -9.74 -11.90
N ARG A 33 9.08 -10.04 -11.49
CA ARG A 33 9.40 -10.49 -10.11
C ARG A 33 9.07 -9.40 -9.07
N HIS A 34 9.61 -8.20 -9.26
CA HIS A 34 9.39 -7.10 -8.31
C HIS A 34 7.97 -6.57 -8.34
N ALA A 35 7.24 -6.73 -9.45
CA ALA A 35 5.82 -6.43 -9.53
C ALA A 35 5.00 -7.39 -8.66
N ALA A 36 5.32 -8.69 -8.67
CA ALA A 36 4.68 -9.66 -7.78
C ALA A 36 4.97 -9.37 -6.31
N GLN A 37 6.23 -9.10 -5.97
CA GLN A 37 6.62 -8.72 -4.60
C GLN A 37 5.95 -7.40 -4.17
N HIS A 38 5.85 -6.42 -5.06
CA HIS A 38 5.16 -5.16 -4.77
C HIS A 38 3.68 -5.37 -4.47
N ARG A 39 2.98 -6.23 -5.23
CA ARG A 39 1.58 -6.57 -4.94
C ARG A 39 1.41 -7.27 -3.59
N GLN A 40 2.33 -8.18 -3.26
CA GLN A 40 2.31 -8.87 -1.97
C GLN A 40 2.51 -7.88 -0.81
N GLU A 41 3.47 -6.97 -0.93
CA GLU A 41 3.71 -5.91 0.06
C GLU A 41 2.46 -5.04 0.26
N LEU A 42 1.82 -4.59 -0.82
CA LEU A 42 0.60 -3.78 -0.73
C LEU A 42 -0.56 -4.55 -0.08
N THR A 43 -0.66 -5.87 -0.32
CA THR A 43 -1.68 -6.72 0.30
C THR A 43 -1.46 -6.78 1.81
N TYR A 44 -0.23 -7.03 2.23
CA TYR A 44 0.14 -7.06 3.65
C TYR A 44 -0.12 -5.72 4.35
N GLN A 45 0.23 -4.61 3.71
CA GLN A 45 -0.06 -3.28 4.24
C GLN A 45 -1.56 -3.04 4.41
N LEU A 46 -2.36 -3.46 3.43
CA LEU A 46 -3.82 -3.31 3.49
C LEU A 46 -4.43 -4.16 4.61
N GLU A 47 -3.99 -5.41 4.76
CA GLU A 47 -4.44 -6.30 5.85
C GLU A 47 -4.16 -5.69 7.23
N ASN A 48 -2.96 -5.13 7.43
CA ASN A 48 -2.62 -4.44 8.68
C ASN A 48 -3.52 -3.24 8.94
N ILE A 49 -3.75 -2.39 7.92
CA ILE A 49 -4.64 -1.21 8.05
C ILE A 49 -6.05 -1.65 8.43
N MET A 50 -6.57 -2.72 7.81
CA MET A 50 -7.90 -3.25 8.13
C MET A 50 -7.97 -3.76 9.58
N GLN A 51 -6.93 -4.43 10.05
CA GLN A 51 -6.85 -4.91 11.42
C GLN A 51 -6.78 -3.75 12.43
N GLU A 52 -5.91 -2.77 12.18
CA GLU A 52 -5.79 -1.56 13.03
C GLU A 52 -7.11 -0.79 13.09
N HIS A 53 -7.79 -0.64 11.95
CA HIS A 53 -9.11 -0.01 11.89
C HIS A 53 -10.15 -0.77 12.73
N SER A 54 -10.19 -2.09 12.62
CA SER A 54 -11.11 -2.93 13.43
C SER A 54 -10.85 -2.76 14.92
N ILE A 55 -9.58 -2.72 15.34
CA ILE A 55 -9.21 -2.53 16.74
C ILE A 55 -9.64 -1.13 17.21
N LEU A 56 -9.41 -0.11 16.39
CA LEU A 56 -9.81 1.26 16.71
C LEU A 56 -11.32 1.38 16.88
N GLN A 57 -12.12 0.78 15.98
CA GLN A 57 -13.57 0.77 16.09
C GLN A 57 -14.04 0.10 17.39
N GLN A 58 -13.50 -1.07 17.72
CA GLN A 58 -13.84 -1.76 18.97
C GLN A 58 -13.50 -0.93 20.21
N ASN A 59 -12.39 -0.20 20.19
CA ASN A 59 -11.99 0.66 21.30
C ASN A 59 -12.92 1.87 21.44
N ILE A 60 -13.34 2.49 20.33
CA ILE A 60 -14.30 3.59 20.33
C ILE A 60 -15.64 3.13 20.89
N GLU A 61 -16.16 1.99 20.43
CA GLU A 61 -17.42 1.42 20.92
C GLU A 61 -17.36 1.09 22.41
N ARG A 62 -16.25 0.50 22.87
CA ARG A 62 -16.04 0.21 24.30
C ARG A 62 -16.05 1.50 25.13
N SER A 63 -15.27 2.50 24.72
CA SER A 63 -15.18 3.78 25.43
C SER A 63 -16.53 4.51 25.47
N SER A 64 -17.28 4.51 24.37
CA SER A 64 -18.62 5.10 24.33
C SER A 64 -19.58 4.41 25.30
N ASN A 65 -19.53 3.07 25.39
CA ASN A 65 -20.36 2.32 26.32
C ASN A 65 -19.99 2.62 27.78
N GLU A 66 -18.69 2.63 28.11
CA GLU A 66 -18.21 2.98 29.45
C GLU A 66 -18.68 4.38 29.88
N TYR A 67 -18.64 5.36 28.99
CA TYR A 67 -19.15 6.71 29.26
C TYR A 67 -20.65 6.71 29.57
N LEU A 68 -21.46 5.96 28.81
CA LEU A 68 -22.90 5.86 29.05
C LEU A 68 -23.25 5.21 30.39
N TYR A 69 -22.45 4.24 30.85
CA TYR A 69 -22.64 3.65 32.17
C TYR A 69 -22.35 4.64 33.30
N LEU A 70 -21.33 5.48 33.15
CA LEU A 70 -20.96 6.48 34.15
C LEU A 70 -21.97 7.64 34.28
N GLN A 71 -22.72 7.96 33.23
CA GLN A 71 -23.75 9.01 33.26
C GLN A 71 -25.09 8.59 33.89
N LYS A 72 -25.31 7.28 34.10
CA LYS A 72 -26.56 6.74 34.65
C LYS A 72 -26.56 6.56 36.17
N ASN A 73 -25.43 6.84 36.83
CA ASN A 73 -25.26 6.85 38.28
C ASN A 73 -25.06 8.29 38.78
#